data_AF-A0A7V1HVT7-F1
#
_entry.id   AF-A0A7V1HVT7-F1
#
_cell.length_a   1.000
_cell.length_b   1.000
_cell.length_c   1.000
_cell.angle_alpha   90.00
_cell.angle_beta   90.00
_cell.angle_gamma   90.00
#
_symmetry.space_group_name_H-M   'P 1'
#
loop_
_entity.id
_entity.type
_entity.pdbx_description
1 polymer ?
#
loop_
_entity_poly.entity_id
_entity_poly.type
_entity_poly.pdbx_seq_one_letter_code
_entity_poly.pdbx_strand_id
1 'polypeptide(L)' 'VSAHWDGTTETELKIKELTKATIRCIPLNNKLEDGKCILSAKPSKQRVLFAKSY' A
#
# COMPACT_ATOMS: atom_id res chain seq x y z
N VAL A 1 9.26 1.98 -0.53
CA VAL A 1 8.97 1.00 0.54
C VAL A 1 7.86 0.07 0.08
N SER A 2 8.02 -1.25 0.24
CA SER A 2 6.99 -2.24 -0.12
C SER A 2 6.11 -2.60 1.09
N ALA A 3 4.81 -2.33 1.00
CA ALA A 3 3.86 -2.57 2.08
C ALA A 3 2.53 -3.13 1.55
N HIS A 4 1.80 -3.85 2.40
CA HIS A 4 0.46 -4.33 2.08
C HIS A 4 -0.54 -3.16 2.04
N TRP A 5 -1.35 -3.14 1.00
CA TRP A 5 -2.42 -2.17 0.79
C TRP A 5 -3.71 -2.89 0.43
N ASP A 6 -4.82 -2.46 1.02
CA ASP A 6 -6.12 -3.11 0.87
C ASP A 6 -6.92 -2.66 -0.36
N GLY A 7 -6.39 -1.72 -1.15
CA GLY A 7 -7.06 -1.24 -2.37
C GLY A 7 -8.06 -0.11 -2.14
N THR A 8 -8.22 0.39 -0.91
CA THR A 8 -9.14 1.49 -0.62
C THR A 8 -8.48 2.86 -0.67
N THR A 9 -9.23 3.83 -1.17
CA THR A 9 -8.85 5.24 -1.24
C THR A 9 -8.69 5.87 0.14
N GLU A 10 -9.49 5.45 1.13
CA GLU A 10 -9.37 5.94 2.52
C GLU A 10 -7.97 5.67 3.09
N THR A 11 -7.44 4.46 2.85
CA THR A 11 -6.10 4.11 3.28
C THR A 11 -5.05 4.92 2.52
N GLU A 12 -5.20 5.10 1.21
CA GLU A 12 -4.27 5.88 0.40
C GLU A 12 -4.18 7.34 0.90
N LEU A 13 -5.32 7.97 1.16
CA LEU A 13 -5.39 9.33 1.70
C LEU A 13 -4.70 9.43 3.06
N LYS A 14 -4.98 8.50 3.97
CA LYS A 14 -4.29 8.44 5.27
C LYS A 14 -2.78 8.26 5.14
N ILE A 15 -2.31 7.40 4.23
CA ILE A 15 -0.86 7.23 3.97
C ILE A 15 -0.26 8.54 3.48
N LYS A 16 -0.94 9.22 2.55
CA LYS A 16 -0.49 10.48 1.99
C LYS A 16 -0.44 11.59 3.06
N GLU A 17 -1.42 11.69 3.93
CA GLU A 17 -1.44 12.68 5.01
C GLU A 17 -0.35 12.41 6.07
N LEU A 18 -0.22 11.16 6.50
CA LEU A 18 0.72 10.78 7.57
C LEU A 18 2.17 10.76 7.11
N THR A 19 2.42 10.29 5.89
CA THR A 19 3.79 9.98 5.42
C THR A 19 4.23 10.79 4.22
N LYS A 20 3.31 11.52 3.56
CA LYS A 20 3.50 12.14 2.24
C LYS A 20 3.92 11.16 1.14
N ALA A 21 3.70 9.86 1.36
CA ALA A 21 3.97 8.83 0.36
C ALA A 21 2.72 8.51 -0.45
N THR A 22 2.90 8.18 -1.73
CA THR A 22 1.85 7.70 -2.63
C THR A 22 2.25 6.37 -3.27
N ILE A 23 1.27 5.65 -3.81
CA ILE A 23 1.51 4.39 -4.54
C ILE A 23 2.18 4.75 -5.87
N ARG A 24 3.36 4.17 -6.12
CA ARG A 24 4.11 4.39 -7.36
C ARG A 24 3.99 3.24 -8.34
N CYS A 25 3.89 2.02 -7.82
CA CYS A 25 3.83 0.83 -8.65
C CYS A 25 3.12 -0.31 -7.91
N ILE A 26 2.28 -1.03 -8.63
CA ILE A 26 1.61 -2.26 -8.17
C ILE A 26 2.26 -3.40 -8.95
N PRO A 27 3.14 -4.20 -8.33
CA PRO A 27 3.82 -5.28 -9.03
C PRO A 27 2.83 -6.40 -9.39
N LEU A 28 2.54 -6.55 -10.68
CA LEU A 28 1.60 -7.56 -11.21
C LEU A 28 2.12 -9.00 -11.11
N ASN A 29 3.45 -9.18 -11.09
CA ASN A 29 4.11 -10.49 -11.09
C ASN A 29 4.81 -10.78 -9.76
N ASN A 30 4.16 -10.44 -8.64
CA ASN A 30 4.66 -10.75 -7.31
C ASN A 30 4.01 -12.02 -6.76
N LYS A 31 4.69 -12.72 -5.85
CA LYS A 31 4.05 -13.81 -5.09
C LYS A 31 2.85 -13.22 -4.34
N LEU A 32 1.68 -13.80 -4.55
CA LEU A 32 0.46 -13.45 -3.83
C LEU A 32 0.63 -13.95 -2.40
N GLU A 33 0.89 -13.01 -1.50
CA GLU A 33 0.99 -13.26 -0.07
C GLU A 33 -0.19 -12.55 0.60
N ASP A 34 -1.06 -13.36 1.21
CA ASP A 34 -2.11 -12.83 2.08
C ASP A 34 -1.47 -12.21 3.32
N GLY A 35 -1.55 -10.89 3.39
CA GLY A 35 -1.11 -10.09 4.51
C GLY A 35 -2.20 -9.14 4.99
N LYS A 36 -1.84 -8.27 5.92
CA LYS A 36 -2.73 -7.23 6.42
C LYS A 36 -2.22 -5.86 5.99
N CYS A 37 -3.13 -5.02 5.54
CA CYS A 37 -2.85 -3.63 5.24
C CYS A 37 -2.28 -2.92 6.47
N ILE A 38 -1.21 -2.15 6.28
CA ILE A 38 -0.46 -1.50 7.37
C ILE A 38 -1.28 -0.48 8.17
N LEU A 39 -2.39 0.00 7.62
CA LEU A 39 -3.23 1.06 8.21
C LEU A 39 -4.62 0.56 8.56
N SER A 40 -5.27 -0.14 7.63
CA SER A 40 -6.65 -0.58 7.79
C SER A 40 -6.77 -1.94 8.47
N ALA A 41 -5.67 -2.69 8.62
CA ALA A 41 -5.63 -4.09 9.07
C ALA A 41 -6.48 -5.07 8.22
N LYS A 42 -7.10 -4.58 7.14
CA LYS A 42 -7.84 -5.36 6.14
C LYS A 42 -6.93 -6.34 5.40
N PRO A 43 -7.47 -7.47 4.93
CA PRO A 43 -6.72 -8.43 4.14
C PRO A 43 -6.22 -7.80 2.84
N SER A 44 -4.98 -8.12 2.47
CA SER A 44 -4.31 -7.63 1.27
C SER A 44 -3.58 -8.80 0.61
N LYS A 45 -3.80 -8.99 -0.69
CA LYS A 45 -3.27 -10.14 -1.44
C LYS A 45 -1.83 -9.95 -1.94
N GLN A 46 -1.32 -8.72 -1.89
CA GLN A 46 -0.02 -8.38 -2.45
C GLN A 46 0.55 -7.10 -1.83
N ARG A 47 1.87 -6.90 -2.00
CA ARG A 47 2.57 -5.71 -1.54
C ARG A 47 2.68 -4.70 -2.68
N VAL A 48 2.41 -3.43 -2.39
CA VAL A 48 2.54 -2.32 -3.33
C VAL A 48 3.71 -1.42 -2.94
N LEU A 49 4.26 -0.72 -3.92
CA LEU A 49 5.40 0.18 -3.72
C LEU A 49 4.92 1.60 -3.43
N PHE A 50 5.31 2.09 -2.26
CA PHE A 50 5.11 3.47 -1.83
C PHE A 50 6.40 4.26 -1.97
N ALA A 51 6.32 5.50 -2.45
CA ALA A 51 7.41 6.47 -2.39
C ALA A 51 6.89 7.86 -2.05
N LYS A 52 7.75 8.69 -1.45
CA LYS A 52 7.47 10.10 -1.23
C LYS A 52 7.82 10.87 -2.50
N SER A 53 6.95 11.77 -2.93
CA SER A 53 7.34 12.82 -3.86
C SER A 53 8.20 13.83 -3.09
N TYR A 54 9.31 14.25 -3.67
CA TYR A 54 10.02 15.45 -3.23
C TYR A 54 9.12 16.68 -3.40
#